data_AF-A0A7S4WB58-F1
#
_entry.id   AF-A0A7S4WB58-F1
#
_cell.length_a   1.000
_cell.length_b   1.000
_cell.length_c   1.000
_cell.angle_alpha   90.00
_cell.angle_beta   90.00
_cell.angle_gamma   90.00
#
_symmetry.space_group_name_H-M   'P 1'
#
loop_
_entity.id
_entity.type
_entity.pdbx_description
1 polymer ?
#
loop_
_entity_poly.entity_id
_entity_poly.type
_entity_poly.pdbx_seq_one_letter_code
_entity_poly.pdbx_strand_id
1 'polypeptide(L)'
;ASGAAAAAAAAECGSPVRASQAAAAVAELEALRPLLEQQRAELERQACELRLHQDRERELRAECRQGLERQRALQEDHAARVRELEAHGEVLGSRLAAKEAELARLGAREAELRESLTRREAHADAVAACSTEGEVRAWESEVREAAQHALERLANRRVELRVAALADARESALCKICYDRPASCALLPCRHHAFCTPCAKRVEGSQDSSCPICRRRVTGRFETYAG
;
A
#
# COMPACT_ATOMS: atom_id res chain seq x y z
N ALA A 1 55.06 -39.49 97.03
CA ALA A 1 53.90 -40.37 97.26
C ALA A 1 53.19 -40.52 95.93
N SER A 2 53.49 -41.56 95.14
CA SER A 2 52.77 -42.85 95.15
C SER A 2 51.30 -42.67 94.72
N GLY A 3 50.78 -43.31 93.69
CA GLY A 3 51.27 -44.47 92.95
C GLY A 3 50.44 -44.70 91.68
N ALA A 4 50.86 -45.73 90.96
CA ALA A 4 50.51 -46.08 89.59
C ALA A 4 49.25 -46.97 89.46
N ALA A 5 48.79 -47.05 88.20
CA ALA A 5 48.20 -48.20 87.50
C ALA A 5 46.75 -48.62 87.81
N ALA A 6 45.90 -48.65 86.79
CA ALA A 6 45.75 -49.83 85.92
C ALA A 6 44.76 -49.56 84.77
N ALA A 7 45.19 -49.87 83.55
CA ALA A 7 44.36 -50.01 82.36
C ALA A 7 43.69 -51.40 82.33
N ALA A 8 42.50 -51.52 81.74
CA ALA A 8 42.12 -52.65 80.88
C ALA A 8 40.69 -52.52 80.35
N ALA A 9 40.60 -52.35 79.03
CA ALA A 9 39.76 -53.13 78.12
C ALA A 9 38.31 -53.47 78.53
N ALA A 10 37.37 -52.64 78.08
CA ALA A 10 36.08 -53.13 77.61
C ALA A 10 36.18 -53.32 76.10
N ALA A 11 36.76 -54.45 75.71
CA ALA A 11 36.79 -54.92 74.34
C ALA A 11 35.36 -55.19 73.87
N GLU A 12 34.97 -54.42 72.87
CA GLU A 12 34.03 -54.74 71.80
C GLU A 12 33.63 -56.22 71.73
N CYS A 13 32.43 -56.56 72.21
CA CYS A 13 31.76 -57.82 71.87
C CYS A 13 31.23 -57.72 70.43
N GLY A 14 32.14 -57.63 69.46
CA GLY A 14 31.86 -57.92 68.06
C GLY A 14 32.00 -59.42 67.84
N SER A 15 30.90 -60.13 67.55
CA SER A 15 30.96 -61.55 67.17
C SER A 15 32.01 -61.77 66.05
N PRO A 16 32.86 -62.81 66.10
CA PRO A 16 33.85 -63.12 65.07
C PRO A 16 33.26 -63.28 63.67
N VAL A 17 31.95 -63.59 63.59
CA VAL A 17 31.18 -63.62 62.36
C VAL A 17 31.04 -62.23 61.73
N ARG A 18 30.88 -61.16 62.53
CA ARG A 18 30.75 -59.78 62.03
C ARG A 18 32.07 -59.21 61.51
N ALA A 19 33.20 -59.55 62.15
CA ALA A 19 34.52 -59.14 61.68
C ALA A 19 34.93 -59.86 60.38
N SER A 20 34.61 -61.16 60.26
CA SER A 20 34.80 -61.93 59.03
C SER A 20 33.90 -61.46 57.88
N GLN A 21 32.64 -61.11 58.16
CA GLN A 21 31.72 -60.52 57.18
C GLN A 21 32.18 -59.13 56.73
N ALA A 22 32.73 -58.31 57.62
CA ALA A 22 33.27 -57.01 57.27
C ALA A 22 34.52 -57.12 56.37
N ALA A 23 35.43 -58.06 56.66
CA ALA A 23 36.61 -58.29 55.82
C ALA A 23 36.25 -58.83 54.43
N ALA A 24 35.25 -59.73 54.33
CA ALA A 24 34.72 -60.21 53.06
C ALA A 24 34.07 -59.08 52.24
N ALA A 25 33.30 -58.19 52.88
CA ALA A 25 32.70 -57.03 52.24
C ALA A 25 33.75 -56.02 51.75
N VAL A 26 34.85 -55.82 52.49
CA VAL A 26 35.97 -54.97 52.05
C VAL A 26 36.66 -55.57 50.83
N ALA A 27 36.92 -56.88 50.81
CA ALA A 27 37.51 -57.55 49.66
C ALA A 27 36.61 -57.51 48.41
N GLU A 28 35.28 -57.64 48.58
CA GLU A 28 34.30 -57.45 47.50
C GLU A 28 34.30 -56.01 46.98
N LEU A 29 34.36 -55.01 47.87
CA LEU A 29 34.44 -53.60 47.47
C LEU A 29 35.75 -53.27 46.76
N GLU A 30 36.87 -53.83 47.21
CA GLU A 30 38.17 -53.70 46.54
C GLU A 30 38.19 -54.36 45.16
N ALA A 31 37.49 -55.49 44.99
CA ALA A 31 37.32 -56.16 43.71
C ALA A 31 36.43 -55.36 42.73
N LEU A 32 35.47 -54.57 43.22
CA LEU A 32 34.59 -53.73 42.40
C LEU A 32 35.22 -52.39 41.99
N ARG A 33 36.21 -51.88 42.75
CA ARG A 33 36.90 -50.61 42.46
C ARG A 33 37.41 -50.47 41.02
N PRO A 34 38.17 -51.42 40.44
CA PRO A 34 38.65 -51.28 39.05
C PRO A 34 37.51 -51.25 38.03
N LEU A 35 36.40 -51.95 38.31
CA LEU A 35 35.23 -51.95 37.43
C LEU A 35 34.53 -50.57 37.43
N LEU A 36 34.42 -49.94 38.60
CA LEU A 36 33.88 -48.58 38.74
C LEU A 36 34.80 -47.53 38.11
N GLU A 37 36.11 -47.67 38.23
CA GLU A 37 37.10 -46.81 37.56
C GLU A 37 37.01 -46.93 36.04
N GLN A 38 36.86 -48.16 35.51
CA GLN A 38 36.63 -48.39 34.09
C GLN A 38 35.32 -47.75 33.61
N GLN A 39 34.21 -47.93 34.34
CA GLN A 39 32.94 -47.30 34.00
C GLN A 39 33.00 -45.77 34.05
N ARG A 40 33.71 -45.21 35.03
CA ARG A 40 33.93 -43.77 35.11
C ARG A 40 34.71 -43.25 33.90
N ALA A 41 35.80 -43.93 33.51
CA ALA A 41 36.58 -43.55 32.34
C ALA A 41 35.76 -43.63 31.05
N GLU A 42 34.87 -44.62 30.92
CA GLU A 42 33.95 -44.75 29.79
C GLU A 42 32.95 -43.59 29.74
N LEU A 43 32.33 -43.23 30.87
CA LEU A 43 31.43 -42.09 30.97
C LEU A 43 32.14 -40.76 30.66
N GLU A 44 33.39 -40.59 31.10
CA GLU A 44 34.21 -39.41 30.80
C GLU A 44 34.51 -39.30 29.29
N ARG A 45 34.78 -40.43 28.61
CA ARG A 45 34.95 -40.48 27.14
C ARG A 45 33.65 -40.13 26.42
N GLN A 46 32.54 -40.76 26.78
CA GLN A 46 31.22 -40.47 26.21
C GLN A 46 30.82 -39.00 26.42
N ALA A 47 31.09 -38.44 27.60
CA ALA A 47 30.84 -37.03 27.87
C ALA A 47 31.73 -36.11 27.01
N CYS A 48 32.96 -36.52 26.69
CA CYS A 48 33.84 -35.79 25.79
C CYS A 48 33.31 -35.79 24.34
N GLU A 49 32.89 -36.96 23.85
CA GLU A 49 32.28 -37.11 22.53
C GLU A 49 31.00 -36.27 22.40
N LEU A 50 30.13 -36.31 23.42
CA LEU A 50 28.92 -35.50 23.43
C LEU A 50 29.22 -33.99 23.37
N ARG A 51 30.26 -33.52 24.10
CA ARG A 51 30.70 -32.11 24.03
C ARG A 51 31.17 -31.74 22.63
N LEU A 52 31.99 -32.58 21.99
CA LEU A 52 32.45 -32.35 20.62
C LEU A 52 31.28 -32.28 19.62
N HIS A 53 30.29 -33.18 19.77
CA HIS A 53 29.08 -33.13 18.95
C HIS A 53 28.26 -31.85 19.18
N GLN A 54 28.09 -31.43 20.44
CA GLN A 54 27.38 -30.19 20.76
C GLN A 54 28.08 -28.95 20.22
N ASP A 55 29.42 -28.90 20.31
CA ASP A 55 30.20 -27.80 19.75
C ASP A 55 30.10 -27.77 18.23
N ARG A 56 30.16 -28.93 17.56
CA ARG A 56 29.96 -29.02 16.12
C ARG A 56 28.55 -28.59 15.69
N GLU A 57 27.51 -28.96 16.43
CA GLU A 57 26.15 -28.47 16.17
C GLU A 57 26.05 -26.95 16.33
N ARG A 58 26.71 -26.36 17.33
CA ARG A 58 26.72 -24.91 17.55
C ARG A 58 27.41 -24.18 16.40
N GLU A 59 28.53 -24.70 15.91
CA GLU A 59 29.23 -24.19 14.73
C GLU A 59 28.33 -24.21 13.50
N LEU A 60 27.76 -25.37 13.16
CA LEU A 60 26.87 -25.51 12.01
C LEU A 60 25.64 -24.59 12.10
N ARG A 61 25.05 -24.46 13.30
CA ARG A 61 23.96 -23.51 13.52
C ARG A 61 24.40 -22.06 13.33
N ALA A 62 25.62 -21.70 13.73
CA ALA A 62 26.17 -20.37 13.51
C ALA A 62 26.42 -20.11 12.02
N GLU A 63 26.99 -21.07 11.29
CA GLU A 63 27.18 -21.00 9.83
C GLU A 63 25.84 -20.84 9.10
N CYS A 64 24.82 -21.64 9.44
CA CYS A 64 23.48 -21.49 8.88
C CYS A 64 22.88 -20.11 9.16
N ARG A 65 23.01 -19.59 10.39
CA ARG A 65 22.53 -18.23 10.71
C ARG A 65 23.22 -17.17 9.86
N GLN A 66 24.55 -17.22 9.77
CA GLN A 66 25.32 -16.28 8.94
C GLN A 66 24.93 -16.38 7.45
N GLY A 67 24.71 -17.60 6.94
CA GLY A 67 24.24 -17.80 5.58
C GLY A 67 22.88 -17.16 5.31
N LEU A 68 21.93 -17.33 6.23
CA LEU A 68 20.60 -16.71 6.14
C LEU A 68 20.66 -15.19 6.25
N GLU A 69 21.51 -14.65 7.12
CA GLU A 69 21.74 -13.20 7.24
C GLU A 69 22.31 -12.61 5.95
N ARG A 70 23.32 -13.26 5.36
CA ARG A 70 23.88 -12.85 4.05
C ARG A 70 22.83 -12.90 2.94
N GLN A 71 22.01 -13.95 2.91
CA GLN A 71 20.94 -14.08 1.92
C GLN A 71 19.89 -12.97 2.08
N ARG A 72 19.49 -12.65 3.31
CA ARG A 72 18.55 -11.55 3.59
C ARG A 72 19.11 -10.20 3.14
N ALA A 73 20.37 -9.90 3.47
CA ALA A 73 21.03 -8.68 3.03
C ALA A 73 21.03 -8.53 1.50
N LEU A 74 21.37 -9.61 0.76
CA LEU A 74 21.32 -9.61 -0.71
C LEU A 74 19.90 -9.40 -1.25
N GLN A 75 18.88 -9.97 -0.60
CA GLN A 75 17.49 -9.77 -0.99
C GLN A 75 17.03 -8.33 -0.75
N GLU A 76 17.45 -7.72 0.36
CA GLU A 76 17.15 -6.32 0.69
C GLU A 76 17.82 -5.37 -0.32
N ASP A 77 19.09 -5.61 -0.65
CA ASP A 77 19.84 -4.85 -1.66
C ASP A 77 19.17 -4.96 -3.04
N HIS A 78 18.80 -6.18 -3.45
CA HIS A 78 18.10 -6.38 -4.71
C HIS A 78 16.74 -5.67 -4.73
N ALA A 79 15.97 -5.77 -3.65
CA ALA A 79 14.69 -5.08 -3.53
C ALA A 79 14.86 -3.55 -3.55
N ALA A 80 15.93 -3.01 -2.96
CA ALA A 80 16.25 -1.59 -3.04
C ALA A 80 16.57 -1.15 -4.48
N ARG A 81 17.37 -1.94 -5.20
CA ARG A 81 17.70 -1.70 -6.62
C ARG A 81 16.45 -1.70 -7.50
N VAL A 82 15.53 -2.63 -7.28
CA VAL A 82 14.27 -2.70 -8.02
C VAL A 82 13.45 -1.43 -7.80
N ARG A 83 13.28 -1.00 -6.53
CA ARG A 83 12.56 0.25 -6.21
C ARG A 83 13.19 1.48 -6.85
N GLU A 84 14.53 1.55 -6.89
CA GLU A 84 15.25 2.65 -7.56
C GLU A 84 14.97 2.68 -9.07
N LEU A 85 15.01 1.51 -9.72
CA LEU A 85 14.71 1.39 -11.15
C LEU A 85 13.25 1.73 -11.47
N GLU A 86 12.30 1.31 -10.63
CA GLU A 86 10.89 1.67 -10.74
C GLU A 86 10.69 3.18 -10.65
N ALA A 87 11.27 3.82 -9.62
CA ALA A 87 11.21 5.27 -9.45
C ALA A 87 11.82 6.01 -10.64
N HIS A 88 12.95 5.54 -11.17
CA HIS A 88 13.55 6.11 -12.37
C HIS A 88 12.64 5.94 -13.61
N GLY A 89 12.01 4.77 -13.75
CA GLY A 89 11.01 4.49 -14.78
C GLY A 89 9.82 5.45 -14.71
N GLU A 90 9.29 5.74 -13.53
CA GLU A 90 8.20 6.70 -13.33
C GLU A 90 8.58 8.12 -13.76
N VAL A 91 9.80 8.56 -13.43
CA VAL A 91 10.32 9.88 -13.85
C VAL A 91 10.44 9.95 -15.37
N LEU A 92 10.99 8.92 -16.02
CA LEU A 92 11.11 8.86 -17.47
C LEU A 92 9.73 8.82 -18.14
N GLY A 93 8.79 8.03 -17.61
CA GLY A 93 7.41 7.99 -18.09
C GLY A 93 6.73 9.34 -18.01
N SER A 94 6.89 10.07 -16.90
CA SER A 94 6.34 11.42 -16.73
C SER A 94 6.95 12.42 -17.73
N ARG A 95 8.26 12.33 -17.98
CA ARG A 95 8.94 13.17 -18.98
C ARG A 95 8.48 12.87 -20.40
N LEU A 96 8.27 11.60 -20.74
CA LEU A 96 7.76 11.19 -22.05
C LEU A 96 6.34 11.73 -22.25
N ALA A 97 5.44 11.53 -21.29
CA ALA A 97 4.07 12.05 -21.35
C ALA A 97 4.03 13.58 -21.51
N ALA A 98 4.91 14.31 -20.82
CA ALA A 98 5.03 15.76 -20.99
C ALA A 98 5.46 16.15 -22.40
N LYS A 99 6.40 15.41 -23.01
CA LYS A 99 6.85 15.63 -24.38
C LYS A 99 5.80 15.27 -25.41
N GLU A 100 5.06 14.19 -25.21
CA GLU A 100 3.91 13.82 -26.05
C GLU A 100 2.83 14.91 -26.02
N ALA A 101 2.51 15.44 -24.84
CA ALA A 101 1.56 16.55 -24.70
C ALA A 101 2.06 17.83 -25.41
N GLU A 102 3.36 18.12 -25.34
CA GLU A 102 3.98 19.24 -26.06
C GLU A 102 3.88 19.04 -27.58
N LEU A 103 4.23 17.86 -28.10
CA LEU A 103 4.10 17.53 -29.51
C LEU A 103 2.66 17.62 -29.99
N ALA A 104 1.70 17.14 -29.21
CA ALA A 104 0.27 17.26 -29.54
C ALA A 104 -0.16 18.73 -29.66
N ARG A 105 0.28 19.61 -28.74
CA ARG A 105 0.00 21.05 -28.80
C ARG A 105 0.61 21.70 -30.04
N LEU A 106 1.86 21.36 -30.35
CA LEU A 106 2.54 21.88 -31.53
C LEU A 106 1.87 21.41 -32.82
N GLY A 107 1.48 20.13 -32.90
CA GLY A 107 0.73 19.59 -34.04
C GLY A 107 -0.62 20.26 -34.23
N ALA A 108 -1.36 20.52 -33.15
CA ALA A 108 -2.62 21.26 -33.21
C ALA A 108 -2.41 22.70 -33.69
N ARG A 109 -1.37 23.38 -33.20
CA ARG A 109 -1.03 24.74 -33.63
C ARG A 109 -0.63 24.79 -35.10
N GLU A 110 0.14 23.81 -35.55
CA GLU A 110 0.55 23.69 -36.94
C GLU A 110 -0.66 23.48 -37.86
N ALA A 111 -1.60 22.61 -37.48
CA ALA A 111 -2.84 22.41 -38.20
C ALA A 111 -3.69 23.70 -38.30
N GLU A 112 -3.84 24.44 -37.19
CA GLU A 112 -4.54 25.72 -37.16
C GLU A 112 -3.89 26.76 -38.09
N LEU A 113 -2.56 26.86 -38.07
CA LEU A 113 -1.83 27.78 -38.92
C LEU A 113 -1.94 27.39 -40.40
N ARG A 114 -1.87 26.10 -40.74
CA ARG A 114 -2.11 25.61 -42.11
C ARG A 114 -3.51 25.99 -42.59
N GLU A 115 -4.54 25.72 -41.79
CA GLU A 115 -5.92 26.06 -42.16
C GLU A 115 -6.10 27.58 -42.32
N SER A 116 -5.50 28.38 -41.45
CA SER A 116 -5.51 29.84 -41.59
C SER A 116 -4.78 30.33 -42.84
N LEU A 117 -3.69 29.68 -43.22
CA LEU A 117 -2.94 30.00 -44.43
C LEU A 117 -3.77 29.67 -45.67
N THR A 118 -4.33 28.46 -45.75
CA THR A 118 -5.21 28.05 -46.86
C THR A 118 -6.40 28.99 -47.04
N ARG A 119 -7.04 29.44 -45.94
CA ARG A 119 -8.12 30.45 -46.05
C ARG A 119 -7.64 31.78 -46.62
N ARG A 120 -6.47 32.26 -46.19
CA ARG A 120 -5.90 33.52 -46.70
C ARG A 120 -5.51 33.42 -48.16
N GLU A 121 -4.93 32.30 -48.58
CA GLU A 121 -4.61 32.02 -49.97
C GLU A 121 -5.88 32.01 -50.83
N ALA A 122 -6.95 31.32 -50.39
CA ALA A 122 -8.22 31.33 -51.10
C ALA A 122 -8.83 32.74 -51.24
N HIS A 123 -8.70 33.59 -50.21
CA HIS A 123 -9.11 34.99 -50.31
C HIS A 123 -8.24 35.78 -51.28
N ALA A 124 -6.93 35.58 -51.27
CA ALA A 124 -6.01 36.24 -52.20
C ALA A 124 -6.29 35.83 -53.66
N ASP A 125 -6.52 34.54 -53.92
CA ASP A 125 -6.86 34.01 -55.24
C ASP A 125 -8.19 34.58 -55.75
N ALA A 126 -9.21 34.69 -54.88
CA ALA A 126 -10.50 35.27 -55.23
C ALA A 126 -10.39 36.76 -55.62
N VAL A 127 -9.59 37.53 -54.88
CA VAL A 127 -9.33 38.94 -55.21
C VAL A 127 -8.52 39.05 -56.50
N ALA A 128 -7.52 38.19 -56.70
CA ALA A 128 -6.72 38.17 -57.93
C ALA A 128 -7.54 37.79 -59.17
N ALA A 129 -8.62 37.03 -59.01
CA ALA A 129 -9.55 36.68 -60.08
C ALA A 129 -10.53 37.82 -60.45
N CYS A 130 -10.72 38.81 -59.56
CA CYS A 130 -11.57 39.97 -59.85
C CYS A 130 -10.91 40.85 -60.92
N SER A 131 -11.66 41.18 -61.96
CA SER A 131 -11.21 42.01 -63.08
C SER A 131 -11.70 43.46 -62.97
N THR A 132 -12.65 43.74 -62.09
CA THR A 132 -13.23 45.08 -61.89
C THR A 132 -13.37 45.46 -60.42
N GLU A 133 -13.45 46.76 -60.15
CA GLU A 133 -13.70 47.28 -58.79
C GLU A 133 -15.07 46.82 -58.23
N GLY A 134 -16.07 46.65 -59.11
CA GLY A 134 -17.39 46.16 -58.72
C GLY A 134 -17.37 44.74 -58.18
N GLU A 135 -16.59 43.85 -58.81
CA GLU A 135 -16.41 42.45 -58.37
C GLU A 135 -15.70 42.37 -57.01
N VAL A 136 -14.67 43.20 -56.79
CA VAL A 136 -13.97 43.28 -55.49
C VAL A 136 -14.94 43.72 -54.39
N ARG A 137 -15.74 44.77 -54.63
CA ARG A 137 -16.72 45.27 -53.65
C ARG A 137 -17.81 44.25 -53.34
N ALA A 138 -18.29 43.51 -54.35
CA ALA A 138 -19.26 42.44 -54.17
C ALA A 138 -18.71 41.32 -53.29
N TRP A 139 -17.50 40.83 -53.60
CA TRP A 139 -16.80 39.83 -52.79
C TRP A 139 -16.55 40.30 -51.35
N GLU A 140 -16.13 41.55 -51.14
CA GLU A 140 -15.95 42.12 -49.80
C GLU A 140 -17.25 42.13 -48.98
N SER A 141 -18.40 42.40 -49.62
CA SER A 141 -19.71 42.34 -48.97
C SER A 141 -20.05 40.90 -48.58
N GLU A 142 -19.87 39.94 -49.49
CA GLU A 142 -20.12 38.52 -49.23
C GLU A 142 -19.27 37.99 -48.06
N VAL A 143 -17.97 38.30 -48.04
CA VAL A 143 -17.07 37.90 -46.95
C VAL A 143 -17.51 38.53 -45.62
N ARG A 144 -17.90 39.80 -45.63
CA ARG A 144 -18.37 40.52 -44.43
C ARG A 144 -19.67 39.92 -43.89
N GLU A 145 -20.63 39.65 -44.77
CA GLU A 145 -21.89 39.02 -44.41
C GLU A 145 -21.65 37.61 -43.86
N ALA A 146 -20.82 36.80 -44.52
CA ALA A 146 -20.48 35.47 -44.03
C ALA A 146 -19.84 35.51 -42.63
N ALA A 147 -18.92 36.46 -42.38
CA ALA A 147 -18.32 36.68 -41.08
C ALA A 147 -19.35 37.09 -40.01
N GLN A 148 -20.27 38.00 -40.35
CA GLN A 148 -21.34 38.44 -39.45
C GLN A 148 -22.25 37.26 -39.04
N HIS A 149 -22.70 36.46 -40.01
CA HIS A 149 -23.50 35.26 -39.73
C HIS A 149 -22.74 34.24 -38.86
N ALA A 150 -21.43 34.06 -39.09
CA ALA A 150 -20.62 33.16 -38.28
C ALA A 150 -20.52 33.62 -36.83
N LEU A 151 -20.29 34.92 -36.59
CA LEU A 151 -20.24 35.50 -35.26
C LEU A 151 -21.57 35.39 -34.52
N GLU A 152 -22.68 35.64 -35.22
CA GLU A 152 -24.03 35.51 -34.66
C GLU A 152 -24.32 34.07 -34.21
N ARG A 153 -23.99 33.07 -35.03
CA ARG A 153 -24.13 31.65 -34.65
C ARG A 153 -23.35 31.31 -33.39
N LEU A 154 -22.10 31.79 -33.27
CA LEU A 154 -21.27 31.55 -32.08
C LEU A 154 -21.82 32.26 -30.84
N ALA A 155 -22.35 33.47 -31.00
CA ALA A 155 -22.99 34.21 -29.91
C ALA A 155 -24.24 33.47 -29.40
N ASN A 156 -25.11 33.02 -30.32
CA ASN A 156 -26.31 32.25 -29.98
C ASN A 156 -25.95 30.93 -29.29
N ARG A 157 -24.97 30.20 -29.84
CA ARG A 157 -24.51 28.95 -29.24
C ARG A 157 -23.96 29.14 -27.82
N ARG A 158 -23.26 30.24 -27.56
CA ARG A 158 -22.76 30.56 -26.22
C ARG A 158 -23.91 30.75 -25.23
N VAL A 159 -24.96 31.45 -25.62
CA VAL A 159 -26.16 31.65 -24.79
C VAL A 159 -26.84 30.31 -24.52
N GLU A 160 -27.04 29.48 -25.54
CA GLU A 160 -27.61 28.13 -25.39
C GLU A 160 -26.84 27.28 -24.37
N LEU A 161 -25.52 27.20 -24.51
CA LEU A 161 -24.67 26.43 -23.58
C LEU A 161 -24.75 26.97 -22.16
N ARG A 162 -24.84 28.29 -21.99
CA ARG A 162 -24.98 28.90 -20.67
C ARG A 162 -26.35 28.60 -20.06
N VAL A 163 -27.41 28.66 -20.84
CA VAL A 163 -28.77 28.31 -20.41
C VAL A 163 -28.85 26.84 -20.03
N ALA A 164 -28.28 25.94 -20.84
CA ALA A 164 -28.20 24.52 -20.54
C ALA A 164 -27.45 24.25 -19.23
N ALA A 165 -26.26 24.85 -19.04
CA ALA A 165 -25.50 24.71 -17.80
C ALA A 165 -26.26 25.23 -16.56
N LEU A 166 -27.04 26.31 -16.71
CA LEU A 166 -27.90 26.81 -15.64
C LEU A 166 -29.07 25.86 -15.34
N ALA A 167 -29.65 25.23 -16.36
CA ALA A 167 -30.68 24.22 -16.19
C ALA A 167 -30.13 22.98 -15.47
N ASP A 168 -28.97 22.46 -15.89
CA ASP A 168 -28.28 21.33 -15.26
C ASP A 168 -27.91 21.65 -13.80
N ALA A 169 -27.42 22.87 -13.52
CA ALA A 169 -27.13 23.31 -12.16
C ALA A 169 -28.40 23.35 -11.29
N ARG A 170 -29.52 23.84 -11.83
CA ARG A 170 -30.82 23.82 -11.13
C ARG A 170 -31.29 22.39 -10.86
N GLU A 171 -31.24 21.51 -11.85
CA GLU A 171 -31.66 20.11 -11.70
C GLU A 171 -30.76 19.34 -10.72
N SER A 172 -29.44 19.55 -10.78
CA SER A 172 -28.49 18.97 -9.84
C SER A 172 -28.71 19.43 -8.39
N ALA A 173 -29.18 20.66 -8.20
CA ALA A 173 -29.55 21.21 -6.90
C ALA A 173 -30.90 20.69 -6.36
N LEU A 174 -31.70 19.97 -7.14
CA LEU A 174 -32.96 19.38 -6.66
C LEU A 174 -32.76 18.01 -6.00
N CYS A 175 -33.65 17.70 -5.06
CA CYS A 175 -33.67 16.42 -4.38
C CYS A 175 -33.87 15.26 -5.38
N LYS A 176 -32.96 14.29 -5.39
CA LYS A 176 -32.97 13.12 -6.29
C LYS A 176 -34.01 12.04 -5.94
N ILE A 177 -34.95 12.36 -5.07
CA ILE A 177 -36.09 11.50 -4.73
C ILE A 177 -37.38 12.15 -5.22
N CYS A 178 -37.63 13.42 -4.85
CA CYS A 178 -38.88 14.09 -5.22
C CYS A 178 -38.77 15.02 -6.42
N TYR A 179 -37.54 15.39 -6.85
CA TYR A 179 -37.26 16.31 -7.96
C TYR A 179 -38.00 17.66 -7.88
N ASP A 180 -38.38 18.07 -6.68
CA ASP A 180 -39.27 19.21 -6.43
C ASP A 180 -38.62 20.23 -5.46
N ARG A 181 -38.07 19.74 -4.35
CA ARG A 181 -37.43 20.59 -3.34
C ARG A 181 -35.90 20.63 -3.52
N PRO A 182 -35.23 21.72 -3.14
CA PRO A 182 -33.77 21.79 -3.14
C PRO A 182 -33.16 20.68 -2.28
N ALA A 183 -32.03 20.15 -2.71
CA ALA A 183 -31.18 19.28 -1.91
C ALA A 183 -30.62 20.10 -0.73
N SER A 184 -31.11 19.79 0.46
CA SER A 184 -30.80 20.48 1.71
C SER A 184 -30.26 19.53 2.77
N CYS A 185 -29.95 18.29 2.39
CA CYS A 185 -29.61 17.24 3.34
C CYS A 185 -28.65 16.21 2.74
N ALA A 186 -27.66 15.83 3.54
CA ALA A 186 -26.72 14.76 3.23
C ALA A 186 -26.96 13.54 4.13
N LEU A 187 -26.89 12.33 3.56
CA LEU A 187 -27.05 11.08 4.32
C LEU A 187 -25.70 10.61 4.89
N LEU A 188 -25.66 10.24 6.17
CA LEU A 188 -24.45 9.75 6.85
C LEU A 188 -24.41 8.22 6.89
N PRO A 189 -23.22 7.60 6.77
CA PRO A 189 -21.89 8.22 6.70
C PRO A 189 -21.39 8.53 5.27
N CYS A 190 -22.17 8.22 4.23
CA CYS A 190 -21.71 8.38 2.84
C CYS A 190 -21.61 9.83 2.34
N ARG A 191 -22.23 10.79 3.04
CA ARG A 191 -22.26 12.24 2.75
C ARG A 191 -22.82 12.63 1.38
N HIS A 192 -23.59 11.76 0.73
CA HIS A 192 -24.31 12.14 -0.49
C HIS A 192 -25.33 13.24 -0.18
N HIS A 193 -25.02 14.45 -0.63
CA HIS A 193 -25.82 15.67 -0.51
C HIS A 193 -26.67 15.85 -1.76
N ALA A 194 -27.85 15.24 -1.75
CA ALA A 194 -28.70 15.15 -2.93
C ALA A 194 -30.18 15.04 -2.58
N PHE A 195 -30.55 15.32 -1.32
CA PHE A 195 -31.87 15.02 -0.79
C PHE A 195 -32.44 16.22 -0.03
N CYS A 196 -33.74 16.45 -0.12
CA CYS A 196 -34.42 17.40 0.76
C CYS A 196 -34.64 16.76 2.14
N THR A 197 -34.76 17.58 3.18
CA THR A 197 -34.95 17.10 4.56
C THR A 197 -36.10 16.08 4.71
N PRO A 198 -37.29 16.26 4.11
CA PRO A 198 -38.38 15.28 4.24
C PRO A 198 -38.08 13.92 3.59
N CYS A 199 -37.41 13.93 2.44
CA CYS A 199 -37.02 12.69 1.76
C CYS A 199 -35.88 11.98 2.51
N ALA A 200 -34.90 12.72 3.02
CA ALA A 200 -33.83 12.17 3.84
C ALA A 200 -34.36 11.50 5.12
N LYS A 201 -35.31 12.15 5.82
CA LYS A 201 -36.01 11.57 6.98
C LYS A 201 -36.70 10.25 6.65
N ARG A 202 -37.34 10.16 5.46
CA ARG A 202 -38.01 8.94 5.00
C ARG A 202 -37.02 7.80 4.74
N VAL A 203 -35.86 8.10 4.18
CA VAL A 203 -34.80 7.12 3.95
C VAL A 203 -34.20 6.63 5.26
N GLU A 204 -33.93 7.54 6.21
CA GLU A 204 -33.40 7.18 7.52
C GLU A 204 -34.36 6.25 8.29
N GLY A 205 -35.67 6.55 8.28
CA GLY A 205 -36.69 5.77 8.98
C GLY A 205 -37.27 4.57 8.22
N SER A 206 -36.79 4.24 7.01
CA SER A 206 -37.27 3.07 6.27
C SER A 206 -36.61 1.78 6.77
N GLN A 207 -37.22 0.63 6.49
CA GLN A 207 -36.69 -0.68 6.91
C GLN A 207 -35.30 -1.00 6.34
N ASP A 208 -35.04 -0.57 5.10
CA ASP A 208 -33.77 -0.84 4.41
C ASP A 208 -32.69 0.21 4.70
N SER A 209 -33.05 1.36 5.30
CA SER A 209 -32.20 2.52 5.62
C SER A 209 -30.93 2.65 4.76
N SER A 210 -31.05 2.67 3.42
CA SER A 210 -29.90 2.67 2.52
C SER A 210 -29.89 3.91 1.63
N CYS A 211 -28.71 4.47 1.39
CA CYS A 211 -28.56 5.65 0.56
C CYS A 211 -28.96 5.34 -0.89
N PRO A 212 -29.88 6.09 -1.52
CA PRO A 212 -30.29 5.84 -2.91
C PRO A 212 -29.16 5.96 -3.95
N ILE A 213 -28.08 6.67 -3.62
CA ILE A 213 -26.96 6.90 -4.56
C ILE A 213 -25.93 5.78 -4.47
N CYS A 214 -25.50 5.40 -3.27
CA CYS A 214 -24.39 4.45 -3.10
C CYS A 214 -24.73 3.19 -2.29
N ARG A 215 -26.02 3.02 -1.93
CA ARG A 215 -26.56 1.87 -1.19
C ARG A 215 -25.94 1.61 0.20
N ARG A 216 -25.12 2.53 0.70
CA ARG A 216 -24.53 2.43 2.04
C ARG A 216 -25.64 2.61 3.09
N ARG A 217 -25.61 1.81 4.16
CA ARG A 217 -26.52 1.96 5.29
C ARG A 217 -26.42 3.37 5.87
N VAL A 218 -27.57 4.01 5.99
CA VAL A 218 -27.79 5.34 6.54
C VAL A 218 -27.94 5.21 8.05
N THR A 219 -27.11 5.91 8.79
CA THR A 219 -27.16 5.95 10.27
C THR A 219 -27.57 7.32 10.80
N GLY A 220 -27.74 8.29 9.91
CA GLY A 220 -28.18 9.62 10.25
C GLY A 220 -28.18 10.52 9.03
N ARG A 221 -28.48 11.80 9.25
CA ARG A 221 -28.55 12.82 8.21
C ARG A 221 -28.05 14.16 8.74
N PHE A 222 -27.49 14.96 7.85
CA PHE A 222 -27.02 16.31 8.15
C PHE A 222 -27.79 17.30 7.29
N GLU A 223 -28.51 18.24 7.90
CA GLU A 223 -29.18 19.31 7.18
C GLU A 223 -28.18 20.43 6.86
N THR A 224 -28.14 20.82 5.59
CA THR A 224 -27.35 21.95 5.11
C THR A 224 -28.28 23.13 4.93
N TYR A 225 -27.99 24.24 5.60
CA TYR A 225 -28.64 25.51 5.31
C TYR A 225 -27.88 26.16 4.15
N ALA A 226 -28.53 26.24 2.99
CA ALA A 226 -28.12 27.15 1.94
C ALA A 226 -28.81 28.49 2.24
N GLY A 227 -28.01 29.52 2.57
CA GLY A 227 -28.49 30.90 2.63
C GLY A 227 -28.82 31.44 1.24
#